data_AF-A0A146KHI4-F1
#
_entry.id   AF-A0A146KHI4-F1
#
_cell.length_a   1.000
_cell.length_b   1.000
_cell.length_c   1.000
_cell.angle_alpha   90.00
_cell.angle_beta   90.00
_cell.angle_gamma   90.00
#
_symmetry.space_group_name_H-M   'P 1'
#
loop_
_entity.id
_entity.type
_entity.pdbx_description
1 polymer ?
#
loop_
_entity_poly.entity_id
_entity_poly.type
_entity_poly.pdbx_seq_one_letter_code
_entity_poly.pdbx_strand_id
1 'polypeptide(L)'
;IWTNEEKEKLVQLASNASGRIDWEQLQQQFPDKTRNQLSTMHYQLTKATKSRKNMKWDELESYKLVCYVMLFGKKWKFIKMQYFPEHDENQLRMAFRKKMVYVNKMEDICQKVQNGMEIEFEDVVTRRATDLLMV
;
A
#
# COMPACT_ATOMS: atom_id res chain seq x y z
N ILE A 1 -25.55 10.85 11.05
CA ILE A 1 -24.50 11.65 10.38
C ILE A 1 -23.58 12.19 11.48
N TRP A 2 -22.27 12.31 11.25
CA TRP A 2 -21.30 12.81 12.23
C TRP A 2 -20.95 14.27 11.92
N THR A 3 -21.14 15.17 12.89
CA THR A 3 -20.69 16.56 12.77
C THR A 3 -19.18 16.68 12.99
N ASN A 4 -18.58 17.80 12.60
CA ASN A 4 -17.15 18.03 12.85
C ASN A 4 -16.85 18.18 14.35
N GLU A 5 -17.72 18.85 15.09
CA GLU A 5 -17.63 19.00 16.55
C GLU A 5 -17.67 17.63 17.26
N GLU A 6 -18.57 16.73 16.83
CA GLU A 6 -18.65 15.37 17.38
C GLU A 6 -17.35 14.59 17.14
N LYS A 7 -16.74 14.74 15.95
CA LYS A 7 -15.47 14.07 15.62
C LYS A 7 -14.31 14.60 16.44
N GLU A 8 -14.21 15.92 16.62
CA GLU A 8 -13.17 16.55 17.43
C GLU A 8 -13.30 16.13 18.90
N LYS A 9 -14.53 16.19 19.44
CA LYS A 9 -14.83 15.73 20.80
C LYS A 9 -14.48 14.26 21.00
N LEU A 10 -14.77 13.40 20.01
CA LEU A 10 -14.43 11.98 20.03
C LEU A 10 -12.91 11.76 20.10
N VAL A 11 -12.12 12.45 19.27
CA VAL A 11 -10.66 12.32 19.25
C VAL A 11 -10.05 12.82 20.56
N GLN A 12 -10.53 13.95 21.09
CA GLN A 12 -10.03 14.51 22.35
C GLN A 12 -10.27 13.56 23.52
N LEU A 13 -11.50 13.06 23.67
CA LEU A 13 -11.85 12.12 24.75
C LEU A 13 -11.10 10.79 24.61
N ALA A 14 -10.94 10.28 23.40
CA ALA A 14 -10.21 9.04 23.15
C ALA A 14 -8.69 9.17 23.37
N SER A 15 -8.11 10.34 23.08
CA SER A 15 -6.67 10.60 23.27
C SER A 15 -6.28 10.81 24.74
N ASN A 16 -7.23 11.26 25.57
CA ASN A 16 -7.04 11.43 27.02
C ASN A 16 -7.05 10.10 27.79
N ALA A 17 -7.43 8.99 27.15
CA ALA A 17 -7.33 7.68 27.77
C ALA A 17 -5.85 7.23 27.75
N SER A 18 -5.23 7.08 28.92
CA SER A 18 -3.83 6.69 29.11
C SER A 18 -3.51 5.24 28.67
N GLY A 19 -4.36 4.61 27.86
CA GLY A 19 -4.27 3.20 27.50
C GLY A 19 -5.44 2.75 26.63
N ARG A 20 -6.23 1.78 27.10
CA ARG A 20 -7.38 1.28 26.37
C ARG A 20 -8.54 2.27 26.48
N ILE A 21 -9.09 2.66 25.33
CA ILE A 21 -10.27 3.53 25.26
C ILE A 21 -11.46 2.83 25.91
N ASP A 22 -12.05 3.46 26.93
CA ASP A 22 -13.31 3.02 27.52
C ASP A 22 -14.49 3.52 26.69
N TRP A 23 -14.99 2.65 25.83
CA TRP A 23 -16.09 2.98 24.92
C TRP A 23 -17.43 3.14 25.63
N GLU A 24 -17.62 2.52 26.80
CA GLU A 24 -18.87 2.63 27.55
C GLU A 24 -18.97 4.00 28.19
N GLN A 25 -17.86 4.47 28.78
CA GLN A 25 -17.77 5.85 29.29
C GLN A 25 -17.93 6.88 28.16
N LEU A 26 -17.30 6.66 27.01
CA LEU A 26 -17.43 7.52 25.84
C LEU A 26 -18.86 7.56 25.30
N GLN A 27 -19.59 6.44 25.33
CA GLN A 27 -20.98 6.38 24.88
C GLN A 27 -21.90 7.26 25.72
N GLN A 28 -21.63 7.45 27.01
CA GLN A 28 -22.39 8.39 27.84
C GLN A 28 -22.31 9.85 27.33
N GLN A 29 -21.23 10.20 26.64
CA GLN A 29 -21.02 11.52 26.04
C GLN A 29 -21.66 11.68 24.66
N PHE A 30 -22.13 10.57 24.07
CA PHE A 30 -22.75 10.49 22.74
C PHE A 30 -23.97 9.56 22.78
N PRO A 31 -25.09 9.98 23.42
CA PRO A 31 -26.24 9.11 23.67
C PRO A 31 -26.87 8.56 22.38
N ASP A 32 -26.80 9.30 21.28
CA ASP A 32 -27.34 8.91 19.98
C ASP A 32 -26.40 8.01 19.16
N LYS A 33 -25.21 7.69 19.69
CA LYS A 33 -24.20 6.89 19.00
C LYS A 33 -23.94 5.61 19.77
N THR A 34 -23.97 4.50 19.05
CA THR A 34 -23.59 3.20 19.60
C THR A 34 -22.08 3.09 19.77
N ARG A 35 -21.63 2.30 20.74
CA ARG A 35 -20.22 1.92 20.90
C ARG A 35 -19.54 1.52 19.58
N ASN A 36 -20.24 0.76 18.72
CA ASN A 36 -19.66 0.32 17.46
C ASN A 36 -19.39 1.48 16.50
N GLN A 37 -20.32 2.45 16.43
CA GLN A 37 -20.15 3.69 15.65
C GLN A 37 -18.99 4.54 16.19
N LEU A 38 -18.85 4.65 17.52
CA LEU A 38 -17.73 5.38 18.15
C LEU A 38 -16.38 4.75 17.76
N SER A 39 -16.26 3.43 17.92
CA SER A 39 -15.00 2.72 17.60
C SER A 39 -14.65 2.81 16.13
N THR A 40 -15.65 2.67 15.24
CA THR A 40 -15.47 2.75 13.79
C THR A 40 -15.06 4.15 13.37
N MET A 41 -15.72 5.18 13.89
CA MET A 41 -15.40 6.57 13.57
C MET A 41 -14.01 6.95 14.11
N HIS A 42 -13.69 6.61 15.35
CA HIS A 42 -12.36 6.83 15.91
C HIS A 42 -11.27 6.14 15.09
N TYR A 43 -11.50 4.90 14.67
CA TYR A 43 -10.59 4.19 13.77
C TYR A 43 -10.42 4.91 12.43
N GLN A 44 -11.50 5.40 11.82
CA GLN A 44 -11.43 6.16 10.56
C GLN A 44 -10.63 7.46 10.74
N LEU A 45 -10.87 8.23 11.80
CA LEU A 45 -10.17 9.48 12.10
C LEU A 45 -8.66 9.26 12.34
N THR A 46 -8.31 8.20 13.06
CA THR A 46 -6.90 7.85 13.35
C THR A 46 -6.19 7.15 12.20
N LYS A 47 -6.91 6.49 11.29
CA LYS A 47 -6.33 5.97 10.03
C LYS A 47 -6.16 7.05 8.97
N ALA A 48 -7.08 8.01 8.90
CA ALA A 48 -7.00 9.11 7.94
C ALA A 48 -5.76 9.98 8.19
N THR A 49 -5.36 10.17 9.45
CA THR A 49 -4.10 10.84 9.81
C THR A 49 -2.86 10.00 9.47
N LYS A 50 -2.98 8.67 9.42
CA LYS A 50 -1.98 7.78 8.80
C LYS A 50 -2.24 7.61 7.31
N SER A 51 -2.45 8.73 6.60
CA SER A 51 -2.48 8.74 5.15
C SER A 51 -1.30 7.92 4.66
N ARG A 52 -1.59 6.75 4.06
CA ARG A 52 -0.57 5.94 3.41
C ARG A 52 -0.04 6.83 2.32
N LYS A 53 1.12 7.46 2.55
CA LYS A 53 1.80 8.24 1.51
C LYS A 53 1.77 7.34 0.28
N ASN A 54 1.19 7.85 -0.82
CA ASN A 54 1.27 7.21 -2.12
C ASN A 54 2.74 7.22 -2.52
N MET A 55 3.51 6.32 -1.90
CA MET A 55 4.94 6.26 -2.01
C MET A 55 5.20 5.64 -3.36
N LYS A 56 5.67 6.49 -4.27
CA LYS A 56 6.06 6.09 -5.61
C LYS A 56 7.25 5.16 -5.46
N TRP A 57 7.11 3.93 -5.94
CA TRP A 57 8.23 3.00 -6.02
C TRP A 57 9.19 3.51 -7.09
N ASP A 58 10.44 3.69 -6.71
CA ASP A 58 11.49 3.89 -7.70
C ASP A 58 11.77 2.59 -8.46
N GLU A 59 12.33 2.71 -9.66
CA GLU A 59 12.73 1.55 -10.44
C GLU A 59 13.81 0.73 -9.75
N LEU A 60 14.83 1.39 -9.20
CA LEU A 60 15.91 0.70 -8.51
C LEU A 60 15.38 -0.04 -7.27
N GLU A 61 14.47 0.57 -6.52
CA GLU A 61 13.78 -0.08 -5.40
C GLU A 61 12.98 -1.31 -5.85
N SER A 62 12.27 -1.19 -6.98
CA SER A 62 11.50 -2.29 -7.55
C SER A 62 12.39 -3.46 -7.96
N TYR A 63 13.57 -3.20 -8.53
CA TYR A 63 14.56 -4.24 -8.85
C TYR A 63 15.15 -4.87 -7.59
N LYS A 64 15.55 -4.06 -6.60
CA LYS A 64 16.03 -4.56 -5.31
C LYS A 64 15.01 -5.49 -4.67
N LEU A 65 13.72 -5.14 -4.71
CA LEU A 65 12.65 -5.98 -4.19
C LEU A 65 12.61 -7.35 -4.88
N VAL A 66 12.69 -7.38 -6.21
CA VAL A 66 12.73 -8.65 -6.96
C VAL A 66 13.95 -9.48 -6.56
N CYS A 67 15.15 -8.87 -6.49
CA CYS A 67 16.37 -9.56 -6.08
C CYS A 67 16.24 -10.18 -4.68
N TYR A 68 15.74 -9.42 -3.69
CA TYR A 68 15.57 -9.94 -2.33
C TYR A 68 14.51 -11.03 -2.24
N VAL A 69 13.44 -10.96 -3.03
CA VAL A 69 12.44 -12.04 -3.10
C VAL A 69 13.03 -13.28 -3.76
N MET A 70 13.92 -13.14 -4.75
CA MET A 70 14.64 -14.27 -5.35
C MET A 70 15.63 -14.91 -4.36
N LEU A 71 16.37 -14.09 -3.60
CA LEU A 71 17.37 -14.58 -2.62
C LEU A 71 16.73 -15.23 -1.37
N PHE A 72 15.67 -14.62 -0.83
CA PHE A 72 15.11 -15.02 0.46
C PHE A 72 13.73 -15.68 0.36
N GLY A 73 13.15 -15.76 -0.84
CA GLY A 73 11.78 -16.17 -1.07
C GLY A 73 10.76 -15.09 -0.67
N LYS A 74 9.48 -15.46 -0.60
CA LYS A 74 8.35 -14.57 -0.24
C LYS A 74 8.25 -14.29 1.27
N LYS A 75 9.39 -14.13 1.96
CA LYS A 75 9.46 -13.81 3.40
C LYS A 75 9.22 -12.31 3.63
N TRP A 76 8.01 -11.84 3.34
CA TRP A 76 7.65 -10.41 3.30
C TRP A 76 8.00 -9.64 4.57
N LYS A 77 7.68 -10.20 5.74
CA LYS A 77 7.98 -9.58 7.04
C LYS A 77 9.48 -9.35 7.23
N PHE A 78 10.30 -10.33 6.86
CA PHE A 78 11.76 -10.23 6.91
C PHE A 78 12.27 -9.16 5.93
N ILE A 79 11.85 -9.23 4.67
CA ILE A 79 12.29 -8.30 3.62
C ILE A 79 11.92 -6.85 3.97
N LYS A 80 10.68 -6.63 4.45
CA LYS A 80 10.23 -5.33 4.97
C LYS A 80 11.15 -4.84 6.08
N MET A 81 11.35 -5.65 7.11
CA MET A 81 12.08 -5.24 8.31
C MET A 81 13.56 -4.92 8.02
N GLN A 82 14.18 -5.65 7.09
CA GLN A 82 15.61 -5.49 6.81
C GLN A 82 15.92 -4.48 5.71
N TYR A 83 15.07 -4.38 4.68
CA TYR A 83 15.41 -3.64 3.45
C TYR A 83 14.41 -2.55 3.06
N PHE A 84 13.16 -2.63 3.54
CA PHE A 84 12.08 -1.71 3.15
C PHE A 84 11.22 -1.29 4.35
N PRO A 85 11.81 -0.70 5.41
CA PRO A 85 11.09 -0.41 6.66
C PRO A 85 9.94 0.58 6.47
N GLU A 86 10.08 1.48 5.48
CA GLU A 86 9.10 2.52 5.13
C GLU A 86 7.87 2.00 4.39
N HIS A 87 7.90 0.76 3.91
CA HIS A 87 6.82 0.17 3.14
C HIS A 87 6.05 -0.87 3.93
N ASP A 88 4.73 -0.90 3.77
CA ASP A 88 3.87 -1.97 4.26
C ASP A 88 4.09 -3.28 3.48
N GLU A 89 3.86 -4.42 4.11
CA GLU A 89 3.98 -5.73 3.45
C GLU A 89 3.09 -5.84 2.21
N ASN A 90 1.90 -5.24 2.23
CA ASN A 90 1.02 -5.27 1.06
C ASN A 90 1.58 -4.42 -0.08
N GLN A 91 2.27 -3.32 0.23
CA GLN A 91 2.93 -2.51 -0.80
C GLN A 91 4.04 -3.32 -1.48
N LEU A 92 4.85 -4.06 -0.72
CA LEU A 92 5.85 -4.98 -1.28
C LEU A 92 5.20 -6.03 -2.20
N ARG A 93 4.12 -6.69 -1.74
CA ARG A 93 3.43 -7.72 -2.55
C ARG A 93 2.89 -7.15 -3.85
N MET A 94 2.26 -5.96 -3.80
CA MET A 94 1.72 -5.29 -4.98
C MET A 94 2.82 -4.86 -5.95
N ALA A 95 3.89 -4.25 -5.44
CA ALA A 95 5.03 -3.82 -6.25
C ALA A 95 5.73 -5.02 -6.93
N PHE A 96 5.99 -6.09 -6.16
CA PHE A 96 6.57 -7.32 -6.70
C PHE A 96 5.68 -7.93 -7.79
N ARG A 97 4.37 -8.08 -7.53
CA ARG A 97 3.43 -8.61 -8.53
C ARG A 97 3.46 -7.78 -9.81
N LYS A 98 3.38 -6.45 -9.69
CA LYS A 98 3.41 -5.54 -10.85
C LYS A 98 4.72 -5.70 -11.63
N LYS A 99 5.86 -5.80 -10.94
CA LYS A 99 7.17 -5.95 -11.57
C LYS A 99 7.34 -7.31 -12.24
N MET A 100 6.86 -8.40 -11.64
CA MET A 100 6.94 -9.74 -12.22
C MET A 100 6.10 -9.90 -13.48
N VAL A 101 4.96 -9.19 -13.61
CA VAL A 101 4.21 -9.16 -14.88
C VAL A 101 5.09 -8.64 -16.01
N TYR A 102 5.87 -7.58 -15.77
CA TYR A 102 6.80 -7.05 -16.75
C TYR A 102 7.95 -8.03 -17.04
N VAL A 103 8.57 -8.60 -16.00
CA VAL A 103 9.67 -9.56 -16.16
C VAL A 103 9.23 -10.79 -16.95
N ASN A 104 8.09 -11.38 -16.63
CA ASN A 104 7.56 -12.54 -17.35
C ASN A 104 7.22 -12.20 -18.80
N LYS A 105 6.73 -10.98 -19.08
CA LYS A 105 6.51 -10.52 -20.45
C LYS A 105 7.83 -10.46 -21.22
N MET A 106 8.87 -9.89 -20.62
CA MET A 106 10.19 -9.81 -21.24
C MET A 106 10.81 -11.19 -21.46
N GLU A 107 10.63 -12.11 -20.52
CA GLU A 107 11.06 -13.50 -20.66
C GLU A 107 10.38 -14.19 -21.85
N ASP A 108 9.06 -14.05 -22.00
CA ASP A 108 8.30 -14.55 -23.16
C ASP A 108 8.83 -13.99 -24.49
N ILE A 109 9.07 -12.67 -24.54
CA ILE A 109 9.64 -12.00 -25.72
C ILE A 109 11.03 -12.56 -26.03
N CYS A 110 11.91 -12.67 -25.04
CA CYS A 110 13.24 -13.25 -25.22
C CYS A 110 13.17 -14.70 -25.74
N GLN A 111 12.26 -15.51 -25.21
CA GLN A 111 12.06 -16.88 -25.68
C GLN A 111 11.57 -16.91 -27.13
N LYS A 112 10.71 -15.96 -27.53
CA LYS A 112 10.26 -15.83 -28.92
C LYS A 112 11.39 -15.49 -29.87
N VAL A 113 12.25 -14.51 -29.52
CA VAL A 113 13.47 -14.19 -30.28
C VAL A 113 14.32 -15.44 -30.47
N GLN A 114 14.60 -16.16 -29.39
CA GLN A 114 15.47 -17.34 -29.42
C GLN A 114 14.93 -18.45 -30.33
N ASN A 115 13.61 -18.55 -30.44
CA ASN A 115 12.94 -19.51 -31.32
C ASN A 115 12.79 -19.02 -32.77
N GLY A 116 13.36 -17.85 -33.12
CA GLY A 116 13.30 -17.29 -34.46
C GLY A 116 11.93 -16.73 -34.85
N MET A 117 11.05 -16.46 -33.89
CA MET A 117 9.77 -15.81 -34.15
C MET A 117 9.96 -14.31 -34.34
N GLU A 118 9.21 -13.76 -35.29
CA GLU A 118 9.10 -12.32 -35.50
C GLU A 118 8.35 -11.68 -34.31
N ILE A 119 8.76 -10.49 -33.91
CA ILE A 119 8.20 -9.77 -32.75
C ILE A 119 7.71 -8.43 -33.23
N GLU A 120 6.43 -8.18 -33.02
CA GLU A 120 5.81 -6.88 -33.28
C GLU A 120 6.37 -5.83 -32.31
N PHE A 121 6.60 -4.62 -32.81
CA PHE A 121 7.15 -3.52 -32.01
C PHE A 121 6.28 -3.22 -30.77
N GLU A 122 4.96 -3.37 -30.91
CA GLU A 122 3.95 -3.22 -29.86
C GLU A 122 4.13 -4.21 -28.70
N ASP A 123 4.69 -5.40 -28.94
CA ASP A 123 4.98 -6.37 -27.90
C ASP A 123 6.13 -5.91 -27.00
N VAL A 124 7.10 -5.19 -27.57
CA VAL A 124 8.25 -4.63 -26.85
C VAL A 124 7.87 -3.35 -26.09
N VAL A 125 6.97 -2.53 -26.63
CA VAL A 125 6.57 -1.26 -26.02
C VAL A 125 5.51 -1.47 -24.93
N THR A 126 5.96 -1.77 -23.71
CA THR A 126 5.09 -1.68 -22.52
C THR A 126 4.89 -0.23 -22.08
N ARG A 127 3.89 0.46 -22.65
CA ARG A 127 3.16 1.66 -22.12
C ARG A 127 3.92 2.85 -21.52
N ARG A 128 5.25 2.89 -21.50
CA ARG A 128 6.04 4.03 -21.00
C ARG A 128 6.50 5.00 -22.07
N ALA A 129 6.25 4.69 -23.34
CA ALA A 129 6.46 5.65 -24.42
C ALA A 129 5.52 6.86 -24.32
N THR A 130 4.34 6.74 -23.70
CA THR A 130 3.42 7.88 -23.52
C THR A 130 3.85 8.88 -22.46
N ASP A 131 4.68 8.50 -21.49
CA ASP A 131 5.21 9.44 -20.47
C ASP A 131 6.47 10.17 -20.95
N LEU A 132 7.16 9.64 -21.99
CA LEU A 132 8.34 10.25 -22.61
C LEU A 132 8.01 11.10 -23.85
N LEU A 133 6.77 11.03 -24.36
CA LEU A 133 6.29 11.81 -25.50
C LEU A 133 5.39 13.00 -25.09
N MET A 134 5.28 13.27 -23.78
CA MET A 134 4.62 14.48 -23.24
C MET A 134 5.62 15.35 -22.47
N VAL A 135 6.69 15.76 -23.13
CA VAL A 135 7.56 16.88 -22.74
C VAL A 135 7.64 17.85 -23.91
#